data_AF-A0ABD5W9A7-F1
#
_entry.id   AF-A0ABD5W9A7-F1
#
_cell.length_a   1.000
_cell.length_b   1.000
_cell.length_c   1.000
_cell.angle_alpha   90.00
_cell.angle_beta   90.00
_cell.angle_gamma   90.00
#
_symmetry.space_group_name_H-M   'P 1'
#
loop_
_entity.id
_entity.type
_entity.pdbx_description
1 polymer ?
#
loop_
_entity_poly.entity_id
_entity_poly.type
_entity_poly.pdbx_seq_one_letter_code
_entity_poly.pdbx_strand_id
1 'polypeptide(L)' 'MVSRENRVIVACIAAAVVLLFGTAAVADRPAWVGGAIVIGVGVLLPLAINGYLDRAGE' A
#
# COMPACT_ATOMS: atom_id res chain seq x y z
N MET A 1 -17.73 9.79 9.15
CA MET A 1 -17.94 8.32 9.02
C MET A 1 -16.82 7.82 8.13
N VAL A 2 -15.91 6.97 8.63
CA VAL A 2 -14.84 6.42 7.78
C VAL A 2 -15.44 5.30 6.94
N SER A 3 -15.45 5.45 5.61
CA SER A 3 -15.84 4.38 4.69
C SER A 3 -14.87 3.20 4.79
N ARG A 4 -15.34 1.98 4.52
CA ARG A 4 -14.53 0.76 4.42
C ARG A 4 -13.34 0.98 3.49
N GLU A 5 -13.57 1.64 2.36
CA GLU A 5 -12.55 2.00 1.37
C GLU A 5 -11.43 2.85 1.98
N ASN A 6 -11.80 3.92 2.70
CA ASN A 6 -10.83 4.78 3.38
C ASN A 6 -10.03 3.99 4.44
N ARG A 7 -10.65 3.02 5.12
CA ARG A 7 -9.94 2.19 6.10
C ARG A 7 -8.88 1.31 5.45
N VAL A 8 -9.18 0.72 4.29
CA VAL A 8 -8.22 -0.08 3.51
C VAL A 8 -7.07 0.79 3.01
N ILE A 9 -7.38 1.97 2.47
CA ILE A 9 -6.37 2.91 1.96
C ILE A 9 -5.42 3.33 3.10
N VAL A 10 -5.96 3.73 4.26
CA VAL A 10 -5.15 4.12 5.43
C VAL A 10 -4.25 2.98 5.91
N ALA A 11 -4.77 1.74 5.95
CA ALA A 11 -3.97 0.59 6.33
C ALA A 11 -2.82 0.32 5.35
N CYS A 12 -3.07 0.43 4.05
CA CYS A 12 -2.05 0.26 3.02
C CYS A 12 -1.00 1.38 3.05
N ILE A 13 -1.42 2.62 3.32
CA ILE A 13 -0.49 3.75 3.54
C ILE A 13 0.42 3.47 4.74
N ALA A 14 -0.14 3.04 5.87
CA ALA A 14 0.65 2.72 7.06
C ALA A 14 1.67 1.60 6.75
N ALA A 15 1.26 0.55 6.04
CA ALA A 15 2.15 -0.52 5.62
C ALA A 15 3.26 -0.03 4.68
N ALA A 16 2.93 0.83 3.71
CA ALA A 16 3.90 1.42 2.79
C ALA A 16 4.94 2.27 3.54
N VAL A 17 4.52 3.07 4.54
CA VAL A 17 5.42 3.86 5.38
C VAL A 17 6.38 2.97 6.16
N VAL A 18 5.86 1.90 6.79
CA VAL A 18 6.69 0.93 7.52
C VAL A 18 7.70 0.26 6.60
N LEU A 19 7.29 -0.14 5.39
CA LEU A 19 8.18 -0.74 4.39
C LEU A 19 9.24 0.25 3.89
N LEU A 20 8.86 1.50 3.61
CA LEU A 20 9.81 2.53 3.20
C LEU A 20 10.86 2.77 4.29
N PHE A 21 10.43 2.88 5.54
CA PHE A 21 11.35 3.08 6.67
C PHE A 21 12.26 1.86 6.89
N GLY A 22 11.69 0.66 6.93
CA GLY A 22 12.46 -0.57 7.15
C GLY A 22 13.46 -0.83 6.01
N THR A 23 13.06 -0.56 4.78
CA THR A 23 13.93 -0.76 3.63
C THR A 23 14.95 0.36 3.42
N ALA A 24 14.79 1.52 4.08
CA ALA A 24 15.81 2.56 4.12
C ALA A 24 17.03 2.17 4.98
N ALA A 25 16.87 1.24 5.92
CA ALA A 25 17.96 0.70 6.72
C ALA A 25 18.81 -0.35 5.98
N VAL A 26 18.41 -0.74 4.77
CA VAL A 26 19.14 -1.72 3.95
C VAL A 26 20.21 -1.01 3.12
N ALA A 27 21.48 -1.33 3.40
CA ALA A 27 22.61 -0.86 2.60
C ALA A 27 22.50 -1.36 1.15
N ASP A 28 22.97 -0.54 0.20
CA ASP A 28 22.99 -0.84 -1.24
C ASP A 28 21.62 -1.15 -1.86
N ARG A 29 20.53 -0.62 -1.28
CA ARG A 29 19.20 -0.76 -1.90
C ARG A 29 19.19 -0.15 -3.31
N PRO A 30 18.58 -0.80 -4.29
CA PRO A 30 18.31 -0.16 -5.57
C PRO A 30 17.35 1.03 -5.41
N ALA A 31 17.62 2.13 -6.12
CA ALA A 31 16.83 3.36 -6.02
C ALA A 31 15.34 3.16 -6.35
N TRP A 32 15.04 2.23 -7.25
CA TRP A 32 13.67 1.92 -7.68
C TRP A 32 12.81 1.25 -6.59
N VAL A 33 13.40 0.67 -5.56
CA VAL A 33 12.66 -0.05 -4.50
C VAL A 33 11.68 0.88 -3.78
N GLY A 34 12.03 2.16 -3.60
CA GLY A 34 11.14 3.12 -2.94
C GLY A 34 9.90 3.38 -3.77
N GLY A 35 10.09 3.64 -5.07
CA GLY A 35 9.00 3.81 -6.02
C GLY A 35 8.13 2.55 -6.13
N ALA A 36 8.74 1.37 -6.13
CA ALA A 36 8.00 0.10 -6.18
C ALA A 36 7.12 -0.12 -4.94
N ILE A 37 7.58 0.25 -3.74
CA ILE A 37 6.77 0.16 -2.51
C ILE A 37 5.58 1.13 -2.59
N VAL A 38 5.82 2.38 -3.00
CA VAL A 38 4.75 3.38 -3.11
C VAL A 38 3.71 2.95 -4.13
N ILE A 39 4.12 2.54 -5.33
CA ILE A 39 3.19 2.12 -6.38
C ILE A 39 2.50 0.81 -6.00
N GLY A 40 3.27 -0.20 -5.61
CA GLY A 40 2.74 -1.52 -5.28
C GLY A 40 1.81 -1.48 -4.06
N VAL A 41 2.30 -1.02 -2.92
CA VAL A 41 1.59 -1.09 -1.64
C VAL A 41 0.70 0.13 -1.42
N GLY A 42 1.15 1.33 -1.82
CA GLY A 42 0.39 2.56 -1.61
C GLY A 42 -0.73 2.79 -2.63
N VAL A 43 -0.65 2.22 -3.83
CA VAL A 43 -1.61 2.49 -4.92
C VAL A 43 -2.28 1.22 -5.42
N LEU A 44 -1.52 0.27 -5.95
CA LEU A 44 -2.08 -0.91 -6.61
C LEU A 44 -2.77 -1.85 -5.62
N LEU A 45 -2.19 -2.05 -4.44
CA LEU A 45 -2.74 -2.93 -3.42
C LEU A 45 -4.11 -2.47 -2.90
N PRO A 46 -4.31 -1.22 -2.43
CA PRO A 46 -5.63 -0.78 -1.99
C PRO A 46 -6.65 -0.76 -3.12
N LEU A 47 -6.24 -0.44 -4.36
CA LEU A 47 -7.13 -0.51 -5.52
C LEU A 47 -7.59 -1.94 -5.80
N ALA A 48 -6.67 -2.90 -5.76
CA ALA A 48 -6.99 -4.32 -5.96
C ALA A 48 -7.87 -4.86 -4.83
N ILE A 49 -7.57 -4.52 -3.58
CA ILE A 49 -8.37 -4.93 -2.42
C ILE A 49 -9.78 -4.36 -2.52
N ASN A 50 -9.94 -3.05 -2.68
CA ASN A 50 -11.26 -2.44 -2.78
C ASN A 50 -12.03 -3.00 -3.98
N GLY A 51 -11.40 -3.12 -5.15
CA GLY A 51 -12.05 -3.70 -6.33
C GLY A 51 -12.44 -5.18 -6.17
N TYR A 52 -11.70 -5.97 -5.38
CA TYR A 52 -12.12 -7.34 -5.03
C TYR A 52 -13.32 -7.32 -4.05
N LEU A 53 -13.23 -6.45 -3.05
CA LEU A 53 -14.22 -6.31 -1.99
C LEU A 53 -15.56 -5.75 -2.47
N ASP A 54 -15.55 -4.95 -3.54
CA ASP A 54 -16.74 -4.46 -4.22
C ASP A 54 -17.42 -5.61 -4.98
N ARG A 55 -16.67 -6.37 -5.79
CA ARG A 55 -17.19 -7.54 -6.53
C ARG A 55 -17.71 -8.67 -5.64
N ALA A 56 -17.15 -8.81 -4.44
CA ALA A 56 -17.59 -9.81 -3.46
C ALA A 56 -18.84 -9.36 -2.68
N GLY A 57 -19.22 -8.09 -2.76
CA GLY A 57 -20.44 -7.55 -2.17
C GLY A 57 -21.64 -7.53 -3.12
N GLU A 58 -21.42 -7.84 -4.40
CA GLU A 58 -22.43 -8.14 -5.42
C GLU A 58 -22.83 -9.62 -5.38
#